data_AF-A0A968YNE9-F1
#
_entry.id   AF-A0A968YNE9-F1
#
_cell.length_a   1.000
_cell.length_b   1.000
_cell.length_c   1.000
_cell.angle_alpha   90.00
_cell.angle_beta   90.00
_cell.angle_gamma   90.00
#
_symmetry.space_group_name_H-M   'P 1'
#
loop_
_entity.id
_entity.type
_entity.pdbx_description
1 polymer ?
#
loop_
_entity_poly.entity_id
_entity_poly.type
_entity_poly.pdbx_seq_one_letter_code
_entity_poly.pdbx_strand_id
1 'polypeptide(L)'
;MKTEAQSQFDVFLCHNREDKEAVRKIAEQLKSEYKIEPWLDDWELQPGLPWQPELEKQIAHIKSAAVFVGQSGIGPWQEDEINGFLREFKRRKCPVFPVLLPDAPQKPSLPIFLEGITWVDFREQTRFYTPPMVQLVWGITGKKPQTIVKVIPQSPTQNTPRNQTDDSGDDLSSEKGVDYTKLRDALAAGKWKEADNETYLVMLQAVGREENDWIREEELLNFPCTDLRTIDQLWVNYSNARFGFSVQKEIYLSVGGKPNGRYHKEAWKKFGDRVGWRVKQSWIDYDEVTFDKTAPQGHLPVVVVQVGGGLGGGLGLGLVGGGPVVWCIFSRIETCKV
;
A
#
# COMPACT_ATOMS: atom_id res chain seq x y z
N MET A 1 -37.38 28.21 -24.08
CA MET A 1 -37.23 27.07 -23.16
C MET A 1 -35.78 26.61 -23.24
N LYS A 2 -35.01 26.84 -22.18
CA LYS A 2 -33.65 26.29 -22.09
C LYS A 2 -33.83 24.78 -21.92
N THR A 3 -33.30 24.01 -22.85
CA THR A 3 -33.20 22.55 -22.72
C THR A 3 -32.39 22.29 -21.46
N GLU A 4 -33.03 21.81 -20.40
CA GLU A 4 -32.31 21.30 -19.22
C GLU A 4 -31.45 20.15 -19.74
N ALA A 5 -30.14 20.36 -19.77
CA ALA A 5 -29.20 19.31 -20.08
C ALA A 5 -29.38 18.26 -18.99
N GLN A 6 -30.00 17.13 -19.34
CA GLN A 6 -30.17 16.02 -18.43
C GLN A 6 -28.78 15.61 -17.95
N SER A 7 -28.50 15.86 -16.67
CA SER A 7 -27.18 15.63 -16.06
C SER A 7 -26.83 14.17 -16.24
N GLN A 8 -25.80 13.87 -17.04
CA GLN A 8 -25.35 12.50 -17.21
C GLN A 8 -24.48 12.12 -16.01
N PHE A 9 -24.99 11.25 -15.16
CA PHE A 9 -24.24 10.74 -14.01
C PHE A 9 -23.27 9.62 -14.43
N ASP A 10 -22.08 9.63 -13.85
CA ASP A 10 -21.00 8.68 -14.14
C ASP A 10 -21.09 7.41 -13.27
N VAL A 11 -21.53 7.58 -12.03
CA VAL A 11 -21.57 6.53 -11.01
C VAL A 11 -22.82 6.65 -10.14
N PHE A 12 -23.43 5.51 -9.83
CA PHE A 12 -24.47 5.39 -8.81
C PHE A 12 -23.86 5.03 -7.45
N LEU A 13 -24.08 5.84 -6.41
CA LEU A 13 -23.53 5.62 -5.06
C LEU A 13 -24.57 4.95 -4.15
N CYS A 14 -24.54 3.62 -4.11
CA CYS A 14 -25.43 2.82 -3.26
C CYS A 14 -24.85 2.71 -1.84
N HIS A 15 -25.62 3.06 -0.80
CA HIS A 15 -25.12 3.05 0.58
C HIS A 15 -26.22 2.84 1.62
N ASN A 16 -25.84 2.51 2.86
CA ASN A 16 -26.76 2.53 4.00
C ASN A 16 -27.06 3.97 4.41
N ARG A 17 -28.28 4.26 4.87
CA ARG A 17 -28.62 5.57 5.45
C ARG A 17 -27.72 5.96 6.61
N GLU A 18 -27.24 4.99 7.38
CA GLU A 18 -26.29 5.20 8.49
C GLU A 18 -24.89 5.65 7.99
N ASP A 19 -24.52 5.27 6.76
CA ASP A 19 -23.21 5.57 6.16
C ASP A 19 -23.20 6.91 5.39
N LYS A 20 -24.34 7.60 5.35
CA LYS A 20 -24.64 8.73 4.47
C LYS A 20 -23.63 9.87 4.57
N GLU A 21 -23.19 10.22 5.78
CA GLU A 21 -22.21 11.30 5.95
C GLU A 21 -20.85 10.99 5.34
N ALA A 22 -20.39 9.74 5.46
CA ALA A 22 -19.12 9.30 4.89
C ALA A 22 -19.19 9.27 3.35
N VAL A 23 -20.29 8.77 2.81
CA VAL A 23 -20.52 8.70 1.36
C VAL A 23 -20.65 10.09 0.74
N ARG A 24 -21.30 11.04 1.43
CA ARG A 24 -21.41 12.43 0.96
C ARG A 24 -20.03 13.08 0.77
N LYS A 25 -19.10 12.90 1.71
CA LYS A 25 -17.73 13.44 1.61
C LYS A 25 -16.99 12.88 0.38
N ILE A 26 -17.14 11.59 0.12
CA ILE A 26 -16.55 10.94 -1.06
C ILE A 26 -17.19 11.46 -2.35
N ALA A 27 -18.52 11.64 -2.37
CA ALA A 27 -19.24 12.20 -3.51
C ALA A 27 -18.80 13.63 -3.84
N GLU A 28 -18.63 14.48 -2.81
CA GLU A 28 -18.11 15.84 -2.96
C GLU A 28 -16.71 15.85 -3.55
N GLN A 29 -15.84 14.93 -3.12
CA GLN A 29 -14.50 14.79 -3.65
C GLN A 29 -14.49 14.32 -5.12
N LEU A 30 -15.36 13.36 -5.49
CA LEU A 30 -15.53 12.92 -6.89
C LEU A 30 -15.86 14.09 -7.82
N LYS A 31 -16.78 14.94 -7.39
CA LYS A 31 -17.26 16.09 -8.17
C LYS A 31 -16.25 17.23 -8.24
N SER A 32 -15.66 17.60 -7.10
CA SER A 32 -14.76 18.75 -7.00
C SER A 32 -13.39 18.49 -7.64
N GLU A 33 -12.75 17.36 -7.29
CA GLU A 33 -11.37 17.05 -7.66
C GLU A 33 -11.26 16.26 -8.97
N TYR A 34 -12.19 15.34 -9.23
CA TYR A 34 -12.09 14.39 -10.36
C TYR A 34 -13.08 14.67 -11.49
N LYS A 35 -13.97 15.66 -11.33
CA LYS A 35 -15.00 16.03 -12.31
C LYS A 35 -15.89 14.83 -12.71
N ILE A 36 -16.10 13.92 -11.77
CA ILE A 36 -17.03 12.80 -11.88
C ILE A 36 -18.36 13.25 -11.28
N GLU A 37 -19.46 13.01 -11.97
CA GLU A 37 -20.80 13.38 -11.49
C GLU A 37 -21.49 12.16 -10.83
N PRO A 38 -21.47 12.06 -9.49
CA PRO A 38 -22.13 10.95 -8.79
C PRO A 38 -23.63 11.19 -8.65
N TRP A 39 -24.42 10.14 -8.84
CA TRP A 39 -25.81 10.12 -8.40
C TRP A 39 -25.84 9.71 -6.91
N LEU A 40 -26.27 10.65 -6.06
CA LEU A 40 -26.46 10.43 -4.62
C LEU A 40 -27.92 10.74 -4.27
N ASP A 41 -28.57 9.81 -3.56
CA ASP A 41 -29.99 9.91 -3.21
C ASP A 41 -30.33 11.22 -2.47
N ASP A 42 -29.45 11.67 -1.58
CA ASP A 42 -29.56 12.91 -0.82
C ASP A 42 -29.57 14.18 -1.67
N TRP A 43 -29.00 14.12 -2.88
CA TRP A 43 -28.90 15.27 -3.78
C TRP A 43 -30.01 15.27 -4.82
N GLU A 44 -30.38 14.08 -5.28
CA GLU A 44 -31.23 13.93 -6.46
C GLU A 44 -32.70 13.61 -6.10
N LEU A 45 -32.96 13.05 -4.92
CA LEU A 45 -34.33 12.72 -4.53
C LEU A 45 -35.04 13.92 -3.93
N GLN A 46 -36.12 14.33 -4.60
CA GLN A 46 -37.05 15.30 -4.06
C GLN A 46 -37.84 14.69 -2.89
N PRO A 47 -37.84 15.32 -1.70
CA PRO A 47 -38.68 14.88 -0.59
C PRO A 47 -40.17 14.85 -0.97
N GLY A 48 -40.87 13.76 -0.60
CA GLY A 48 -42.31 13.59 -0.82
C GLY A 48 -42.71 12.89 -2.12
N LEU A 49 -41.75 12.51 -2.98
CA LEU A 49 -42.00 11.71 -4.18
C LEU A 49 -41.43 10.29 -4.04
N PRO A 50 -42.01 9.27 -4.71
CA PRO A 50 -41.39 7.96 -4.83
C PRO A 50 -40.05 8.07 -5.55
N TRP A 51 -39.00 7.48 -4.98
CA TRP A 51 -37.64 7.55 -5.51
C TRP A 51 -37.41 6.61 -6.71
N GLN A 52 -38.17 5.52 -6.79
CA GLN A 52 -38.01 4.45 -7.78
C GLN A 52 -38.15 4.93 -9.24
N PRO A 53 -39.18 5.71 -9.63
CA PRO A 53 -39.37 6.06 -11.04
C PRO A 53 -38.29 7.02 -11.55
N GLU A 54 -37.73 7.85 -10.68
CA GLU A 54 -36.63 8.74 -11.07
C GLU A 54 -35.32 7.96 -11.15
N LEU A 55 -35.07 7.09 -10.17
CA LEU A 55 -33.89 6.25 -10.20
C LEU A 55 -33.86 5.30 -11.41
N GLU A 56 -34.99 4.70 -11.80
CA GLU A 56 -35.10 3.86 -13.00
C GLU A 56 -34.68 4.59 -14.29
N LYS A 57 -35.11 5.84 -14.47
CA LYS A 57 -34.74 6.66 -15.63
C LYS A 57 -33.24 6.91 -15.69
N GLN A 58 -32.64 7.19 -14.55
CA GLN A 58 -31.22 7.54 -14.46
C GLN A 58 -30.34 6.30 -14.60
N ILE A 59 -30.70 5.20 -13.93
CA ILE A 59 -29.93 3.95 -13.94
C ILE A 59 -29.69 3.42 -15.35
N ALA A 60 -30.67 3.55 -16.25
CA ALA A 60 -30.52 3.15 -17.65
C ALA A 60 -29.32 3.79 -18.37
N HIS A 61 -28.85 4.95 -17.89
CA HIS A 61 -27.80 5.75 -18.53
C HIS A 61 -26.48 5.80 -17.74
N ILE A 62 -26.53 5.51 -16.43
CA ILE A 62 -25.33 5.46 -15.57
C ILE A 62 -24.43 4.29 -15.99
N LYS A 63 -23.11 4.51 -15.97
CA LYS A 63 -22.13 3.56 -16.53
C LYS A 63 -21.46 2.67 -15.49
N SER A 64 -21.56 2.99 -14.20
CA SER A 64 -20.97 2.22 -13.10
C SER A 64 -21.79 2.35 -11.81
N ALA A 65 -21.63 1.39 -10.89
CA ALA A 65 -22.22 1.46 -9.57
C ALA A 65 -21.17 1.15 -8.49
N ALA A 66 -21.06 2.03 -7.50
CA ALA A 66 -20.23 1.88 -6.31
C ALA A 66 -21.12 1.53 -5.12
N VAL A 67 -20.83 0.40 -4.46
CA VAL A 67 -21.64 -0.11 -3.35
C VAL A 67 -20.87 0.09 -2.05
N PHE A 68 -21.25 1.08 -1.27
CA PHE A 68 -20.63 1.40 0.01
C PHE A 68 -21.08 0.45 1.11
N VAL A 69 -20.11 0.03 1.91
CA VAL A 69 -20.29 -0.86 3.07
C VAL A 69 -19.60 -0.20 4.25
N GLY A 70 -20.35 0.17 5.28
CA GLY A 70 -19.83 0.63 6.58
C GLY A 70 -20.02 -0.41 7.69
N GLN A 71 -19.95 0.03 8.95
CA GLN A 71 -20.12 -0.85 10.11
C GLN A 71 -21.49 -1.53 10.13
N SER A 72 -22.53 -0.82 9.68
CA SER A 72 -23.91 -1.30 9.57
C SER A 72 -24.12 -2.34 8.47
N GLY A 73 -23.04 -2.79 7.83
CA GLY A 73 -23.05 -3.70 6.70
C GLY A 73 -23.57 -3.02 5.46
N ILE A 74 -23.96 -3.83 4.48
CA ILE A 74 -24.54 -3.28 3.27
C ILE A 74 -25.98 -2.89 3.61
N GLY A 75 -26.23 -1.59 3.76
CA GLY A 75 -27.61 -1.08 3.75
C GLY A 75 -28.29 -1.40 2.43
N PRO A 76 -29.48 -0.86 2.12
CA PRO A 76 -30.72 -1.55 1.72
C PRO A 76 -30.62 -2.71 0.69
N TRP A 77 -29.65 -3.61 0.80
CA TRP A 77 -29.52 -4.83 0.00
C TRP A 77 -30.56 -5.89 0.34
N GLN A 78 -31.28 -5.68 1.44
CA GLN A 78 -32.47 -6.43 1.81
C GLN A 78 -33.70 -6.00 1.00
N GLU A 79 -33.62 -4.91 0.23
CA GLU A 79 -34.72 -4.45 -0.62
C GLU A 79 -34.55 -5.02 -2.04
N ASP A 80 -35.56 -5.74 -2.52
CA ASP A 80 -35.57 -6.41 -3.84
C ASP A 80 -35.29 -5.46 -5.02
N GLU A 81 -35.53 -4.16 -4.80
CA GLU A 81 -35.41 -3.07 -5.77
C GLU A 81 -33.95 -2.72 -6.08
N ILE A 82 -33.11 -2.57 -5.06
CA ILE A 82 -31.66 -2.34 -5.26
C ILE A 82 -31.02 -3.54 -5.95
N ASN A 83 -31.45 -4.76 -5.60
CA ASN A 83 -31.03 -5.96 -6.31
C ASN A 83 -31.46 -5.95 -7.78
N GLY A 84 -32.66 -5.44 -8.11
CA GLY A 84 -33.11 -5.21 -9.47
C GLY A 84 -32.17 -4.30 -10.27
N PHE A 85 -31.77 -3.19 -9.65
CA PHE A 85 -30.87 -2.21 -10.25
C PHE A 85 -29.46 -2.74 -10.48
N LEU A 86 -28.87 -3.41 -9.50
CA LEU A 86 -27.54 -3.99 -9.67
C LEU A 86 -27.52 -5.12 -10.71
N ARG A 87 -28.62 -5.88 -10.84
CA ARG A 87 -28.81 -6.83 -11.93
C ARG A 87 -28.84 -6.13 -13.28
N GLU A 88 -29.41 -4.94 -13.39
CA GLU A 88 -29.42 -4.16 -14.63
C GLU A 88 -28.01 -3.71 -15.04
N PHE A 89 -27.19 -3.22 -14.11
CA PHE A 89 -25.78 -2.93 -14.37
C PHE A 89 -25.02 -4.17 -14.83
N LYS A 90 -25.23 -5.33 -14.19
CA LYS A 90 -24.66 -6.62 -14.59
C LYS A 90 -25.12 -7.04 -16.00
N ARG A 91 -26.41 -6.92 -16.31
CA ARG A 91 -27.00 -7.24 -17.62
C ARG A 91 -26.34 -6.41 -18.73
N ARG A 92 -26.10 -5.14 -18.46
CA ARG A 92 -25.41 -4.19 -19.36
C ARG A 92 -23.89 -4.31 -19.35
N LYS A 93 -23.32 -5.22 -18.55
CA LYS A 93 -21.87 -5.40 -18.35
C LYS A 93 -21.17 -4.14 -17.83
N CYS A 94 -21.89 -3.29 -17.10
CA CYS A 94 -21.33 -2.15 -16.39
C CYS A 94 -20.60 -2.60 -15.11
N PRO A 95 -19.51 -1.93 -14.71
CA PRO A 95 -18.84 -2.21 -13.45
C PRO A 95 -19.75 -2.00 -12.25
N VAL A 96 -19.82 -3.00 -11.37
CA VAL A 96 -20.42 -2.92 -10.04
C VAL A 96 -19.36 -3.39 -9.07
N PHE A 97 -18.92 -2.54 -8.14
CA PHE A 97 -17.82 -2.85 -7.24
C PHE A 97 -18.10 -2.40 -5.80
N PRO A 98 -17.67 -3.18 -4.79
CA PRO A 98 -17.78 -2.78 -3.39
C PRO A 98 -16.80 -1.67 -3.04
N VAL A 99 -17.24 -0.76 -2.17
CA VAL A 99 -16.43 0.29 -1.55
C VAL A 99 -16.55 0.15 -0.03
N LEU A 100 -15.49 -0.25 0.65
CA LEU A 100 -15.49 -0.38 2.10
C LEU A 100 -15.17 0.97 2.73
N LEU A 101 -16.03 1.44 3.63
CA LEU A 101 -15.82 2.67 4.40
C LEU A 101 -14.86 2.42 5.57
N PRO A 102 -14.25 3.48 6.14
CA PRO A 102 -13.26 3.34 7.21
C PRO A 102 -13.72 2.55 8.45
N ASP A 103 -15.03 2.49 8.69
CA ASP A 103 -15.69 1.81 9.81
C ASP A 103 -16.19 0.39 9.47
N ALA A 104 -16.04 -0.08 8.23
CA ALA A 104 -16.52 -1.39 7.83
C ALA A 104 -15.87 -2.56 8.60
N PRO A 105 -16.64 -3.62 8.93
CA PRO A 105 -16.12 -4.78 9.64
C PRO A 105 -15.04 -5.49 8.83
N GLN A 106 -14.05 -6.08 9.51
CA GLN A 106 -12.89 -6.74 8.87
C GLN A 106 -13.31 -7.78 7.82
N LYS A 107 -14.38 -8.53 8.09
CA LYS A 107 -15.04 -9.42 7.13
C LYS A 107 -16.48 -8.93 6.88
N PRO A 108 -16.72 -8.11 5.84
CA PRO A 108 -18.09 -7.70 5.51
C PRO A 108 -18.86 -8.88 4.90
N SER A 109 -20.13 -8.99 5.25
CA SER A 109 -21.04 -9.95 4.62
C SER A 109 -21.40 -9.44 3.24
N LEU A 110 -20.71 -9.93 2.19
CA LEU A 110 -21.03 -9.58 0.82
C LEU A 110 -21.94 -10.61 0.15
N PRO A 111 -22.90 -10.18 -0.69
CA PRO A 111 -23.63 -11.02 -1.61
C PRO A 111 -22.69 -11.82 -2.50
N ILE A 112 -23.05 -13.08 -2.76
CA ILE A 112 -22.25 -14.05 -3.53
C ILE A 112 -21.76 -13.49 -4.88
N PHE A 113 -22.54 -12.64 -5.54
CA PHE A 113 -22.17 -12.07 -6.83
C PHE A 113 -21.12 -10.94 -6.76
N LEU A 114 -20.76 -10.49 -5.55
CA LEU A 114 -19.69 -9.54 -5.24
C LEU A 114 -18.45 -10.23 -4.65
N GLU A 115 -18.55 -11.49 -4.17
CA GLU A 115 -17.43 -12.23 -3.56
C GLU A 115 -16.24 -12.47 -4.52
N GLY A 116 -16.48 -12.42 -5.83
CA GLY A 116 -15.45 -12.57 -6.88
C GLY A 116 -15.03 -11.28 -7.58
N ILE A 117 -15.43 -10.10 -7.10
CA ILE A 117 -15.12 -8.80 -7.71
C ILE A 117 -14.08 -8.06 -6.87
N THR A 118 -13.23 -7.22 -7.48
CA THR A 118 -12.27 -6.35 -6.77
C THR A 118 -12.96 -5.20 -6.04
N TRP A 119 -12.47 -4.84 -4.85
CA TRP A 119 -13.09 -3.82 -3.99
C TRP A 119 -12.21 -2.59 -3.90
N VAL A 120 -12.79 -1.45 -3.52
CA VAL A 120 -12.08 -0.24 -3.10
C VAL A 120 -12.16 -0.16 -1.58
N ASP A 121 -11.03 -0.10 -0.88
CA ASP A 121 -11.02 -0.13 0.60
C ASP A 121 -10.54 1.20 1.20
N PHE A 122 -11.45 1.97 1.80
CA PHE A 122 -11.15 3.24 2.50
C PHE A 122 -10.73 3.05 3.96
N ARG A 123 -10.75 1.83 4.51
CA ARG A 123 -10.12 1.51 5.82
C ARG A 123 -8.61 1.60 5.71
N GLU A 124 -8.10 1.45 4.50
CA GLU A 124 -6.70 1.38 4.16
C GLU A 124 -6.22 2.69 3.53
N GLN A 125 -6.26 3.80 4.28
CA GLN A 125 -5.82 5.11 3.76
C GLN A 125 -4.32 5.16 3.41
N THR A 126 -3.54 4.19 3.88
CA THR A 126 -2.06 4.21 3.86
C THR A 126 -1.42 2.99 3.19
N ARG A 127 -2.19 2.12 2.51
CA ARG A 127 -1.72 0.75 2.21
C ARG A 127 -1.65 0.33 0.74
N PHE A 128 -1.94 1.21 -0.21
CA PHE A 128 -1.94 0.90 -1.64
C PHE A 128 -1.27 1.97 -2.52
N TYR A 129 -0.68 1.54 -3.66
CA TYR A 129 -0.15 2.39 -4.76
C TYR A 129 -1.12 3.40 -5.34
N THR A 130 -2.40 3.14 -5.19
CA THR A 130 -3.45 4.00 -5.66
C THR A 130 -4.29 4.33 -4.44
N PRO A 131 -4.35 5.60 -3.97
CA PRO A 131 -5.24 5.99 -2.88
C PRO A 131 -6.66 5.46 -3.15
N PRO A 132 -7.43 5.05 -2.12
CA PRO A 132 -8.77 4.48 -2.30
C PRO A 132 -9.66 5.33 -3.22
N MET A 133 -9.53 6.65 -3.11
CA MET A 133 -10.21 7.61 -3.99
C MET A 133 -9.81 7.47 -5.47
N VAL A 134 -8.53 7.27 -5.76
CA VAL A 134 -8.04 7.08 -7.13
C VAL A 134 -8.43 5.68 -7.66
N GLN A 135 -8.54 4.67 -6.80
CA GLN A 135 -9.08 3.36 -7.18
C GLN A 135 -10.57 3.45 -7.51
N LEU A 136 -11.33 4.23 -6.73
CA LEU A 136 -12.73 4.53 -7.00
C LEU A 136 -12.89 5.22 -8.37
N VAL A 137 -12.09 6.26 -8.64
CA VAL A 137 -12.06 6.95 -9.94
C VAL A 137 -11.73 5.99 -11.10
N TRP A 138 -10.78 5.07 -10.90
CA TRP A 138 -10.46 4.05 -11.89
C TRP A 138 -11.65 3.10 -12.11
N GLY A 139 -12.27 2.61 -11.04
CA GLY A 139 -13.46 1.74 -11.11
C GLY A 139 -14.61 2.39 -11.88
N ILE A 140 -14.83 3.69 -11.68
CA ILE A 140 -15.88 4.47 -12.35
C ILE A 140 -15.57 4.69 -13.83
N THR A 141 -14.36 5.13 -14.14
CA THR A 141 -14.00 5.57 -15.50
C THR A 141 -13.54 4.42 -16.40
N GLY A 142 -13.17 3.28 -15.83
CA GLY A 142 -12.52 2.16 -16.52
C GLY A 142 -11.11 2.49 -17.04
N LYS A 143 -10.62 3.71 -16.80
CA LYS A 143 -9.31 4.18 -17.24
C LYS A 143 -8.32 4.02 -16.11
N LYS A 144 -7.37 3.09 -16.27
CA LYS A 144 -6.27 2.96 -15.32
C LYS A 144 -5.54 4.31 -15.28
N PRO A 145 -5.33 4.89 -14.08
CA PRO A 145 -4.50 6.08 -13.97
C PRO A 145 -3.15 5.77 -14.61
N GLN A 146 -2.85 6.42 -15.75
CA GLN A 146 -1.48 6.49 -16.23
C GLN A 146 -0.74 7.28 -15.16
N THR A 147 0.39 6.74 -14.68
CA THR A 147 1.26 7.29 -13.63
C THR A 147 1.07 8.81 -13.52
N ILE A 148 0.54 9.30 -12.40
CA ILE A 148 0.59 10.73 -12.12
C ILE A 148 2.06 11.04 -11.81
N VAL A 149 2.86 11.13 -12.86
CA VAL A 149 4.11 11.89 -12.85
C VAL A 149 3.64 13.34 -12.82
N LYS A 150 3.46 13.89 -11.62
CA LYS A 150 3.55 15.34 -11.51
C LYS A 150 4.98 15.69 -11.89
N VAL A 151 5.14 16.25 -13.09
CA VAL A 151 6.34 16.97 -13.51
C VAL A 151 6.54 18.10 -12.50
N ILE A 152 7.39 17.86 -11.49
CA ILE A 152 7.92 18.92 -10.65
C ILE A 152 9.06 19.56 -11.47
N PRO A 153 9.06 20.88 -11.71
CA PRO A 153 10.24 21.56 -12.24
C PRO A 153 11.41 21.27 -11.30
N GLN A 154 12.45 20.63 -11.81
CA GLN A 154 13.71 20.49 -11.10
C GLN A 154 14.17 21.90 -10.70
N SER A 155 14.03 22.23 -9.42
CA SER A 155 14.80 23.31 -8.84
C SER A 155 16.26 22.83 -8.76
N PRO A 156 17.25 23.66 -9.07
CA PRO A 156 18.64 23.26 -9.09
C PRO A 156 19.13 23.05 -7.64
N THR A 157 18.95 21.84 -7.10
CA THR A 157 19.63 21.44 -5.87
C THR A 157 21.06 21.04 -6.21
N GLN A 158 21.99 21.78 -5.63
CA GLN A 158 23.43 21.60 -5.71
C GLN A 158 23.80 20.16 -5.31
N ASN A 159 24.25 19.37 -6.29
CA ASN A 159 24.91 18.09 -6.04
C ASN A 159 26.23 18.36 -5.30
N THR A 160 26.25 18.12 -3.99
CA THR A 160 27.49 17.92 -3.23
C THR A 160 27.32 16.68 -2.36
N PRO A 161 28.14 15.64 -2.51
CA PRO A 161 28.13 14.49 -1.59
C PRO A 161 28.45 14.97 -0.18
N ARG A 162 27.58 14.61 0.78
CA ARG A 162 27.80 14.89 2.21
C ARG A 162 28.78 13.84 2.75
N ASN A 163 30.07 14.12 2.69
CA ASN A 163 31.08 13.36 3.43
C ASN A 163 31.03 13.85 4.88
N GLN A 164 30.19 13.24 5.71
CA GLN A 164 30.12 13.52 7.14
C GLN A 164 30.72 12.36 7.91
N THR A 165 32.00 12.48 8.26
CA THR A 165 32.59 11.74 9.38
C THR A 165 32.18 12.47 10.66
N ASP A 166 31.31 11.87 11.47
CA ASP A 166 30.98 12.42 12.80
C ASP A 166 32.07 12.03 13.82
N ASP A 167 32.08 12.64 15.00
CA ASP A 167 33.03 12.41 16.10
C ASP A 167 33.05 10.94 16.58
N SER A 168 32.03 10.14 16.18
CA SER A 168 31.97 8.69 16.40
C SER A 168 32.88 7.86 15.49
N GLY A 169 33.43 8.45 14.42
CA GLY A 169 34.22 7.75 13.41
C GLY A 169 33.40 6.92 12.41
N ASP A 170 32.07 7.00 12.46
CA ASP A 170 31.18 6.34 11.49
C ASP A 170 31.15 7.08 10.14
N ASP A 171 31.13 6.33 9.04
CA ASP A 171 30.89 6.86 7.70
C ASP A 171 29.39 7.00 7.46
N LEU A 172 28.87 8.23 7.47
CA LEU A 172 27.45 8.55 7.24
C LEU A 172 27.20 9.07 5.81
N SER A 173 28.01 8.65 4.85
CA SER A 173 27.92 9.11 3.46
C SER A 173 26.56 8.81 2.81
N SER A 174 26.12 9.71 1.93
CA SER A 174 24.91 9.54 1.11
C SER A 174 25.09 10.16 -0.28
N GLU A 175 24.70 9.44 -1.33
CA GLU A 175 24.60 9.98 -2.70
C GLU A 175 23.33 10.83 -2.89
N LYS A 176 22.38 10.72 -1.95
CA LYS A 176 21.06 11.33 -2.01
C LYS A 176 20.85 12.42 -0.95
N GLY A 177 21.86 12.69 -0.14
CA GLY A 177 21.80 13.68 0.94
C GLY A 177 20.92 13.24 2.12
N VAL A 178 20.73 11.94 2.29
CA VAL A 178 19.98 11.34 3.42
C VAL A 178 20.78 11.51 4.71
N ASP A 179 20.07 11.80 5.79
CA ASP A 179 20.65 11.94 7.13
C ASP A 179 20.51 10.62 7.91
N TYR A 180 21.64 9.96 8.15
CA TYR A 180 21.69 8.68 8.85
C TYR A 180 21.94 8.79 10.36
N THR A 181 22.01 10.00 10.92
CA THR A 181 22.33 10.23 12.34
C THR A 181 21.33 9.55 13.27
N LYS A 182 20.03 9.65 12.98
CA LYS A 182 18.97 8.98 13.77
C LYS A 182 19.12 7.46 13.77
N LEU A 183 19.40 6.86 12.61
CA LEU A 183 19.62 5.42 12.49
C LEU A 183 20.83 4.99 13.32
N ARG A 184 21.95 5.70 13.17
CA ARG A 184 23.16 5.47 13.97
C ARG A 184 22.85 5.56 15.47
N ASP A 185 22.18 6.61 15.92
CA ASP A 185 21.91 6.84 17.34
C ASP A 185 20.99 5.75 17.93
N ALA A 186 19.97 5.34 17.19
CA ALA A 186 19.10 4.23 17.59
C ALA A 186 19.88 2.91 17.71
N LEU A 187 20.77 2.62 16.77
CA LEU A 187 21.63 1.43 16.79
C LEU A 187 22.65 1.47 17.94
N ALA A 188 23.30 2.62 18.15
CA ALA A 188 24.24 2.85 19.25
C ALA A 188 23.59 2.67 20.63
N ALA A 189 22.34 3.13 20.77
CA ALA A 189 21.54 2.96 21.97
C ALA A 189 20.94 1.54 22.14
N GLY A 190 21.12 0.64 21.16
CA GLY A 190 20.55 -0.70 21.18
C GLY A 190 19.03 -0.73 21.06
N LYS A 191 18.42 0.31 20.49
CA LYS A 191 16.99 0.41 20.26
C LYS A 191 16.62 -0.24 18.93
N TRP A 192 16.74 -1.56 18.87
CA TRP A 192 16.65 -2.33 17.62
C TRP A 192 15.34 -2.13 16.84
N LYS A 193 14.20 -2.00 17.53
CA LYS A 193 12.90 -1.73 16.88
C LYS A 193 12.82 -0.33 16.26
N GLU A 194 13.34 0.68 16.97
CA GLU A 194 13.42 2.05 16.46
C GLU A 194 14.37 2.13 15.26
N ALA A 195 15.52 1.46 15.34
CA ALA A 195 16.49 1.37 14.25
C ALA A 195 15.93 0.65 13.01
N ASP A 196 15.15 -0.41 13.18
CA ASP A 196 14.50 -1.12 12.07
C ASP A 196 13.47 -0.22 11.35
N ASN A 197 12.65 0.51 12.11
CA ASN A 197 11.73 1.50 11.55
C ASN A 197 12.48 2.64 10.84
N GLU A 198 13.50 3.22 11.48
CA GLU A 198 14.31 4.29 10.89
C GLU A 198 15.02 3.82 9.61
N THR A 199 15.47 2.56 9.57
CA THR A 199 16.05 1.96 8.36
C THR A 199 15.10 2.04 7.18
N TYR A 200 13.82 1.73 7.39
CA TYR A 200 12.80 1.86 6.34
C TYR A 200 12.62 3.32 5.88
N LEU A 201 12.57 4.27 6.83
CA LEU A 201 12.40 5.70 6.54
C LEU A 201 13.57 6.28 5.74
N VAL A 202 14.81 5.99 6.12
CA VAL A 202 15.99 6.48 5.38
C VAL A 202 16.10 5.81 4.01
N MET A 203 15.66 4.55 3.88
CA MET A 203 15.58 3.89 2.57
C MET A 203 14.53 4.55 1.66
N LEU A 204 13.37 4.96 2.20
CA LEU A 204 12.38 5.75 1.45
C LEU A 204 12.97 7.08 0.98
N GLN A 205 13.64 7.81 1.85
CA GLN A 205 14.30 9.08 1.50
C GLN A 205 15.35 8.89 0.40
N ALA A 206 16.17 7.83 0.49
CA ALA A 206 17.19 7.52 -0.52
C ALA A 206 16.62 7.26 -1.92
N VAL A 207 15.38 6.78 -2.01
CA VAL A 207 14.68 6.60 -3.30
C VAL A 207 13.76 7.79 -3.65
N GLY A 208 13.83 8.88 -2.90
CA GLY A 208 13.10 10.12 -3.15
C GLY A 208 11.62 10.06 -2.79
N ARG A 209 11.28 9.32 -1.74
CA ARG A 209 9.89 9.09 -1.29
C ARG A 209 9.60 9.64 0.09
N GLU A 210 8.31 9.85 0.33
CA GLU A 210 7.77 10.32 1.60
C GLU A 210 7.56 9.15 2.58
N GLU A 211 7.50 9.46 3.87
CA GLU A 211 7.41 8.51 5.00
C GLU A 211 6.22 7.53 4.92
N ASN A 212 5.12 7.93 4.29
CA ASN A 212 3.90 7.10 4.15
C ASN A 212 3.84 6.32 2.83
N ASP A 213 4.93 6.27 2.08
CA ASP A 213 5.05 5.56 0.81
C ASP A 213 5.73 4.19 1.00
N TRP A 214 5.85 3.39 -0.06
CA TRP A 214 6.63 2.15 -0.07
C TRP A 214 7.63 2.13 -1.21
N ILE A 215 8.73 1.42 -0.99
CA ILE A 215 9.79 1.27 -1.99
C ILE A 215 9.36 0.24 -3.04
N ARG A 216 9.47 0.58 -4.32
CA ARG A 216 9.18 -0.33 -5.44
C ARG A 216 10.35 -1.27 -5.69
N GLU A 217 10.05 -2.39 -6.36
CA GLU A 217 11.06 -3.36 -6.77
C GLU A 217 12.19 -2.74 -7.59
N GLU A 218 11.85 -1.94 -8.60
CA GLU A 218 12.83 -1.26 -9.46
C GLU A 218 13.73 -0.30 -8.68
N GLU A 219 13.21 0.32 -7.61
CA GLU A 219 13.96 1.24 -6.76
C GLU A 219 14.94 0.48 -5.86
N LEU A 220 14.57 -0.70 -5.34
CA LEU A 220 15.52 -1.55 -4.61
C LEU A 220 16.59 -2.15 -5.53
N LEU A 221 16.22 -2.54 -6.76
CA LEU A 221 17.18 -3.02 -7.76
C LEU A 221 18.18 -1.94 -8.20
N ASN A 222 17.84 -0.66 -8.05
CA ASN A 222 18.69 0.47 -8.39
C ASN A 222 19.10 1.32 -7.18
N PHE A 223 18.97 0.78 -5.96
CA PHE A 223 19.18 1.54 -4.73
C PHE A 223 20.60 2.14 -4.69
N PRO A 224 20.79 3.39 -4.23
CA PRO A 224 22.11 4.03 -4.28
C PRO A 224 23.15 3.24 -3.47
N CYS A 225 24.34 3.00 -4.05
CA CYS A 225 25.29 2.09 -3.43
C CYS A 225 25.91 2.65 -2.15
N THR A 226 26.18 3.96 -2.10
CA THR A 226 26.72 4.61 -0.90
C THR A 226 25.71 4.51 0.24
N ASP A 227 24.46 4.87 0.00
CA ASP A 227 23.36 4.79 0.97
C ASP A 227 23.18 3.35 1.50
N LEU A 228 23.23 2.35 0.62
CA LEU A 228 23.15 0.93 1.02
C LEU A 228 24.32 0.50 1.90
N ARG A 229 25.55 0.91 1.55
CA ARG A 229 26.75 0.63 2.35
C ARG A 229 26.66 1.27 3.72
N THR A 230 26.24 2.53 3.80
CA THR A 230 26.09 3.27 5.05
C THR A 230 25.10 2.55 5.99
N ILE A 231 23.92 2.19 5.48
CA ILE A 231 22.92 1.46 6.27
C ILE A 231 23.50 0.12 6.76
N ASP A 232 24.10 -0.66 5.86
CA ASP A 232 24.64 -1.97 6.20
C ASP A 232 25.77 -1.90 7.24
N GLN A 233 26.73 -0.99 7.06
CA GLN A 233 27.85 -0.79 7.97
C GLN A 233 27.39 -0.40 9.37
N LEU A 234 26.40 0.49 9.49
CA LEU A 234 25.83 0.85 10.77
C LEU A 234 25.23 -0.39 11.48
N TRP A 235 24.42 -1.18 10.77
CA TRP A 235 23.85 -2.41 11.33
C TRP A 235 24.93 -3.42 11.75
N VAL A 236 25.94 -3.64 10.90
CA VAL A 236 27.04 -4.58 11.17
C VAL A 236 27.86 -4.12 12.37
N ASN A 237 28.25 -2.85 12.44
CA ASN A 237 29.11 -2.32 13.50
C ASN A 237 28.44 -2.42 14.87
N TYR A 238 27.22 -1.89 15.01
CA TYR A 238 26.54 -1.83 16.30
C TYR A 238 25.97 -3.17 16.79
N SER A 239 25.76 -4.12 15.87
CA SER A 239 25.32 -5.49 16.19
C SER A 239 26.45 -6.49 16.46
N ASN A 240 27.72 -6.08 16.33
CA ASN A 240 28.88 -6.98 16.35
C ASN A 240 28.80 -8.06 15.26
N ALA A 241 28.56 -7.61 14.02
CA ALA A 241 28.41 -8.41 12.80
C ALA A 241 27.31 -9.48 12.85
N ARG A 242 26.28 -9.27 13.69
CA ARG A 242 25.13 -10.18 13.80
C ARG A 242 24.01 -9.83 12.83
N PHE A 243 23.81 -8.54 12.57
CA PHE A 243 22.72 -7.97 11.79
C PHE A 243 23.28 -7.11 10.65
N GLY A 244 22.45 -6.88 9.64
CA GLY A 244 22.84 -6.19 8.40
C GLY A 244 22.41 -6.98 7.17
N PHE A 245 22.25 -6.28 6.05
CA PHE A 245 21.84 -6.91 4.80
C PHE A 245 22.97 -7.74 4.16
N SER A 246 24.23 -7.38 4.35
CA SER A 246 25.39 -8.19 3.92
C SER A 246 25.38 -9.54 4.65
N VAL A 247 25.14 -9.53 5.96
CA VAL A 247 24.98 -10.74 6.78
C VAL A 247 23.81 -11.59 6.27
N GLN A 248 22.67 -10.96 5.95
CA GLN A 248 21.53 -11.65 5.36
C GLN A 248 21.83 -12.24 3.98
N LYS A 249 22.53 -11.51 3.11
CA LYS A 249 22.95 -11.98 1.78
C LYS A 249 23.80 -13.24 1.91
N GLU A 250 24.80 -13.26 2.80
CA GLU A 250 25.66 -14.44 3.02
C GLU A 250 24.85 -15.65 3.50
N ILE A 251 23.88 -15.44 4.40
CA ILE A 251 22.98 -16.51 4.84
C ILE A 251 22.11 -16.99 3.66
N TYR A 252 21.58 -16.08 2.85
CA TYR A 252 20.76 -16.40 1.69
C TYR A 252 21.54 -17.24 0.66
N LEU A 253 22.80 -16.88 0.38
CA LEU A 253 23.70 -17.66 -0.48
C LEU A 253 23.96 -19.05 0.11
N SER A 254 24.21 -19.15 1.41
CA SER A 254 24.52 -20.42 2.09
C SER A 254 23.39 -21.45 2.00
N VAL A 255 22.14 -21.00 1.86
CA VAL A 255 20.96 -21.88 1.72
C VAL A 255 20.56 -22.15 0.26
N GLY A 256 21.38 -21.71 -0.70
CA GLY A 256 21.19 -21.91 -2.14
C GLY A 256 20.45 -20.78 -2.85
N GLY A 257 20.32 -19.60 -2.22
CA GLY A 257 19.79 -18.40 -2.83
C GLY A 257 20.69 -17.84 -3.93
N LYS A 258 20.11 -17.04 -4.83
CA LYS A 258 20.84 -16.38 -5.92
C LYS A 258 20.53 -14.87 -5.91
N PRO A 259 21.55 -13.99 -5.82
CA PRO A 259 21.36 -12.54 -5.75
C PRO A 259 21.21 -11.97 -7.16
N ASN A 260 20.18 -12.40 -7.88
CA ASN A 260 19.94 -12.03 -9.28
C ASN A 260 18.64 -11.22 -9.48
N GLY A 261 18.10 -10.68 -8.39
CA GLY A 261 16.88 -9.90 -8.38
C GLY A 261 15.61 -10.74 -8.57
N ARG A 262 15.70 -12.07 -8.62
CA ARG A 262 14.54 -12.95 -8.80
C ARG A 262 14.19 -13.68 -7.51
N TYR A 263 12.90 -13.97 -7.36
CA TYR A 263 12.39 -14.75 -6.24
C TYR A 263 12.71 -16.25 -6.38
N HIS A 264 13.34 -16.82 -5.36
CA HIS A 264 13.65 -18.27 -5.28
C HIS A 264 12.97 -18.90 -4.07
N LYS A 265 11.72 -19.36 -4.25
CA LYS A 265 10.82 -19.84 -3.18
C LYS A 265 11.49 -20.76 -2.14
N GLU A 266 12.22 -21.79 -2.57
CA GLU A 266 12.79 -22.78 -1.65
C GLU A 266 14.01 -22.25 -0.90
N ALA A 267 14.85 -21.43 -1.55
CA ALA A 267 15.96 -20.76 -0.87
C ALA A 267 15.43 -19.71 0.12
N TRP A 268 14.39 -18.97 -0.26
CA TRP A 268 13.77 -17.95 0.58
C TRP A 268 13.15 -18.53 1.86
N LYS A 269 12.48 -19.69 1.74
CA LYS A 269 12.05 -20.46 2.91
C LYS A 269 13.26 -20.80 3.80
N LYS A 270 14.26 -21.51 3.29
CA LYS A 270 15.42 -21.92 4.10
C LYS A 270 16.12 -20.73 4.77
N PHE A 271 16.18 -19.60 4.08
CA PHE A 271 16.66 -18.34 4.62
C PHE A 271 15.81 -17.87 5.79
N GLY A 272 14.48 -17.80 5.62
CA GLY A 272 13.55 -17.43 6.68
C GLY A 272 13.64 -18.33 7.92
N ASP A 273 13.85 -19.64 7.74
CA ASP A 273 14.10 -20.54 8.89
C ASP A 273 15.41 -20.19 9.61
N ARG A 274 16.45 -19.84 8.84
CA ARG A 274 17.81 -19.59 9.35
C ARG A 274 17.92 -18.25 10.09
N VAL A 275 17.21 -17.23 9.62
CA VAL A 275 17.17 -15.90 10.26
C VAL A 275 16.04 -15.77 11.28
N GLY A 276 15.19 -16.79 11.45
CA GLY A 276 14.11 -16.78 12.45
C GLY A 276 12.84 -16.02 12.02
N TRP A 277 12.66 -15.79 10.72
CA TRP A 277 11.46 -15.20 10.15
C TRP A 277 10.37 -16.24 9.86
N ARG A 278 10.73 -17.52 9.80
CA ARG A 278 9.79 -18.63 9.67
C ARG A 278 9.90 -19.59 10.85
N VAL A 279 8.83 -19.75 11.61
CA VAL A 279 8.74 -20.63 12.78
C VAL A 279 7.64 -21.65 12.53
N LYS A 280 7.97 -22.95 12.72
CA LYS A 280 7.04 -24.06 12.47
C LYS A 280 6.38 -24.00 11.07
N GLN A 281 7.16 -23.59 10.06
CA GLN A 281 6.73 -23.40 8.67
C GLN A 281 5.81 -22.21 8.39
N SER A 282 5.47 -21.41 9.39
CA SER A 282 4.70 -20.16 9.24
C SER A 282 5.61 -18.95 9.35
N TRP A 283 5.39 -17.95 8.51
CA TRP A 283 6.08 -16.66 8.64
C TRP A 283 5.52 -15.93 9.85
N ILE A 284 6.39 -15.22 10.57
CA ILE A 284 6.00 -14.44 11.75
C ILE A 284 5.44 -13.08 11.34
N ASP A 285 4.58 -12.48 12.16
CA ASP A 285 4.17 -11.09 11.99
C ASP A 285 5.23 -10.13 12.56
N TYR A 286 5.19 -8.85 12.16
CA TYR A 286 6.15 -7.86 12.64
C TYR A 286 6.12 -7.70 14.18
N ASP A 287 4.94 -7.86 14.79
CA ASP A 287 4.79 -7.80 16.25
C ASP A 287 5.42 -8.99 16.97
N GLU A 288 5.74 -10.07 16.25
CA GLU A 288 6.42 -11.26 16.76
C GLU A 288 7.95 -11.22 16.56
N VAL A 289 8.48 -10.17 15.92
CA VAL A 289 9.92 -9.98 15.69
C VAL A 289 10.66 -9.78 17.01
N THR A 290 11.80 -10.45 17.15
CA THR A 290 12.65 -10.32 18.35
C THR A 290 13.66 -9.18 18.15
N PHE A 291 13.40 -8.03 18.78
CA PHE A 291 14.21 -6.81 18.68
C PHE A 291 15.32 -6.73 19.74
N ASP A 292 16.19 -7.74 19.78
CA ASP A 292 17.37 -7.76 20.64
C ASP A 292 18.47 -8.69 20.10
N LYS A 293 19.63 -8.72 20.77
CA LYS A 293 20.81 -9.50 20.35
C LYS A 293 20.66 -11.02 20.54
N THR A 294 19.61 -11.50 21.21
CA THR A 294 19.31 -12.94 21.33
C THR A 294 18.74 -13.51 20.04
N ALA A 295 18.21 -12.65 19.16
CA ALA A 295 17.72 -13.04 17.85
C ALA A 295 18.79 -13.73 16.99
N PRO A 296 18.39 -14.62 16.05
CA PRO A 296 19.32 -15.29 15.14
C PRO A 296 20.17 -14.32 14.32
N GLN A 297 21.33 -14.79 13.86
CA GLN A 297 22.15 -14.01 12.94
C GLN A 297 21.36 -13.69 11.65
N GLY A 298 21.44 -12.45 11.19
CA GLY A 298 20.69 -11.94 10.04
C GLY A 298 19.22 -11.61 10.31
N HIS A 299 18.73 -11.72 11.56
CA HIS A 299 17.33 -11.46 11.88
C HIS A 299 16.88 -10.02 11.58
N LEU A 300 17.79 -9.06 11.77
CA LEU A 300 17.56 -7.63 11.51
C LEU A 300 18.56 -7.10 10.47
N PRO A 301 18.22 -6.00 9.76
CA PRO A 301 16.89 -5.38 9.72
C PRO A 301 15.86 -6.26 8.98
N VAL A 302 14.61 -6.23 9.41
CA VAL A 302 13.53 -6.97 8.74
C VAL A 302 13.11 -6.27 7.45
N VAL A 303 13.05 -4.94 7.49
CA VAL A 303 12.51 -4.07 6.43
C VAL A 303 11.20 -4.65 5.88
N VAL A 304 10.13 -4.47 6.63
CA VAL A 304 8.78 -4.80 6.16
C VAL A 304 8.41 -3.80 5.05
N VAL A 305 8.79 -4.13 3.81
CA VAL A 305 8.21 -3.47 2.65
C VAL A 305 6.76 -3.93 2.57
N GLN A 306 5.84 -3.03 2.87
CA GLN A 306 4.41 -3.30 2.79
C GLN A 306 4.08 -3.55 1.32
N VAL A 307 3.89 -4.81 0.94
CA VAL A 307 3.61 -5.13 -0.46
C VAL A 307 2.12 -5.34 -0.67
N GLY A 308 1.53 -4.47 -1.48
CA GLY A 308 0.26 -4.74 -2.12
C GLY A 308 0.39 -5.90 -3.11
N GLY A 309 -0.27 -7.03 -2.83
CA GLY A 309 -0.36 -8.15 -3.76
C GLY A 309 -1.51 -9.10 -3.40
N GLY A 310 -2.59 -9.04 -4.18
CA GLY A 310 -3.79 -9.83 -3.96
C GLY A 310 -3.62 -11.34 -4.15
N LEU A 311 -4.34 -12.09 -3.31
CA LEU A 311 -5.26 -13.19 -3.62
C LEU A 311 -5.80 -13.66 -2.26
N GLY A 312 -6.97 -13.15 -1.87
CA GLY A 312 -7.73 -13.64 -0.72
C GLY A 312 -7.32 -13.09 0.64
N GLY A 313 -8.01 -12.01 1.05
CA GLY A 313 -8.46 -11.78 2.44
C GLY A 313 -7.42 -11.62 3.55
N GLY A 314 -7.23 -10.36 3.99
CA GLY A 314 -6.78 -10.03 5.36
C GLY A 314 -5.51 -9.19 5.42
N LEU A 315 -5.61 -8.04 6.09
CA LEU A 315 -4.48 -7.21 6.47
C LEU A 315 -3.97 -7.55 7.88
N GLY A 316 -3.06 -8.53 8.01
CA GLY A 316 -2.14 -8.57 9.15
C GLY A 316 -0.99 -7.58 8.91
N LEU A 317 -0.23 -7.16 9.93
CA LEU A 317 1.12 -6.66 9.69
C LEU A 317 1.81 -7.61 8.70
N GLY A 318 2.44 -7.09 7.64
CA GLY A 318 2.95 -7.95 6.58
C GLY A 318 3.82 -9.05 7.17
N LEU A 319 3.51 -10.31 6.85
CA LEU A 319 4.32 -11.45 7.26
C LEU A 319 5.78 -11.12 6.99
N VAL A 320 6.62 -11.23 8.01
CA VAL A 320 8.06 -11.07 7.91
C VAL A 320 8.56 -12.08 6.90
N GLY A 321 9.16 -11.63 5.80
CA GLY A 321 9.55 -12.48 4.68
C GLY A 321 8.42 -12.85 3.69
N GLY A 322 7.21 -12.32 3.83
CA GLY A 322 6.11 -12.49 2.85
C GLY A 322 6.07 -11.42 1.75
N GLY A 323 6.77 -10.30 1.91
CA GLY A 323 6.74 -9.16 0.99
C GLY A 323 7.72 -9.27 -0.20
N PRO A 324 7.29 -9.11 -1.45
CA PRO A 324 8.08 -9.33 -2.66
C PRO A 324 9.28 -8.41 -2.99
N VAL A 325 9.97 -7.81 -2.02
CA VAL A 325 11.01 -6.82 -2.38
C VAL A 325 12.35 -6.99 -1.67
N VAL A 326 12.40 -7.64 -0.50
CA VAL A 326 13.68 -7.75 0.26
C VAL A 326 14.74 -8.55 -0.50
N TRP A 327 14.40 -9.58 -1.29
CA TRP A 327 15.43 -10.29 -2.08
C TRP A 327 16.09 -9.43 -3.16
N CYS A 328 15.45 -8.34 -3.61
CA CYS A 328 16.03 -7.42 -4.59
C CYS A 328 17.22 -6.67 -3.99
N ILE A 329 17.21 -6.41 -2.68
CA ILE A 329 18.34 -5.78 -2.00
C ILE A 329 19.58 -6.68 -2.08
N PHE A 330 19.44 -8.01 -2.02
CA PHE A 330 20.59 -8.92 -2.12
C PHE A 330 21.25 -8.86 -3.50
N SER A 331 20.46 -8.70 -4.55
CA SER A 331 21.00 -8.41 -5.89
C SER A 331 21.78 -7.11 -5.90
N ARG A 332 21.25 -6.09 -5.21
CA ARG A 332 21.87 -4.78 -5.20
C ARG A 332 23.16 -4.77 -4.38
N ILE A 333 23.20 -5.40 -3.23
CA ILE A 333 24.38 -5.62 -2.38
C ILE A 333 25.49 -6.29 -3.17
N GLU A 334 25.17 -7.33 -3.95
CA GLU A 334 26.12 -7.98 -4.84
C GLU A 334 26.73 -7.00 -5.85
N THR A 335 25.88 -6.22 -6.55
CA THR A 335 26.37 -5.23 -7.53
C THR A 335 27.15 -4.06 -6.91
N CYS A 336 26.76 -3.64 -5.70
CA CYS A 336 27.39 -2.58 -4.95
C CYS A 336 28.64 -3.06 -4.20
N LYS A 337 28.96 -4.37 -4.21
CA LYS A 337 30.10 -4.97 -3.50
C LYS A 337 30.10 -4.60 -2.01
N VAL A 338 28.93 -4.72 -1.39
CA VAL A 338 28.73 -4.56 0.05
C VAL A 338 28.90 -5.92 0.73
#